data_AF-A0A0G4I3K6-F1
#
_entry.id   AF-A0A0G4I3K6-F1
#
_cell.length_a   1.000
_cell.length_b   1.000
_cell.length_c   1.000
_cell.angle_alpha   90.00
_cell.angle_beta   90.00
_cell.angle_gamma   90.00
#
_symmetry.space_group_name_H-M   'P 1'
#
loop_
_entity.id
_entity.type
_entity.pdbx_description
1 polymer ?
#
loop_
_entity_poly.entity_id
_entity_poly.type
_entity_poly.pdbx_seq_one_letter_code
_entity_poly.pdbx_strand_id
1 'polypeptide(L)'
;MKITVRPSFKEESLVHFFSWHEFEELLLLSVSRGVDINAVDRDGWTALMSAAARTRPQHVKLLVENGADVNKQDGQSETTLNLAMPRSPYRASYRDESFISSVRTILDILMDGGADVNARGSEGETALHRAVYWGATDVVRCLVERGANLQARNEDGNTPHQLAVQLSRSREMVELLLLRY
;
A
#
# COMPACT_ATOMS: atom_id res chain seq x y z
N MET A 1 13.10 32.62 -13.94
CA MET A 1 11.64 32.40 -13.96
C MET A 1 11.21 32.00 -12.55
N LYS A 2 10.74 32.95 -11.73
CA LYS A 2 10.20 32.65 -10.39
C LYS A 2 8.79 32.10 -10.60
N ILE A 3 8.60 30.81 -10.38
CA ILE A 3 7.26 30.23 -10.30
C ILE A 3 6.68 30.73 -8.98
N THR A 4 5.90 31.81 -9.04
CA THR A 4 5.14 32.30 -7.90
C THR A 4 4.00 31.33 -7.67
N VAL A 5 4.22 30.34 -6.79
CA VAL A 5 3.16 29.44 -6.33
C VAL A 5 2.10 30.32 -5.67
N ARG A 6 0.85 30.24 -6.14
CA ARG A 6 -0.26 31.03 -5.59
C ARG A 6 -0.38 30.74 -4.08
N PRO A 7 -0.66 31.74 -3.22
CA PRO A 7 -0.64 31.59 -1.75
C PRO A 7 -1.75 30.71 -1.15
N SER A 8 -2.48 29.93 -1.96
CA SER A 8 -3.56 29.06 -1.53
C SER A 8 -3.18 27.57 -1.45
N PHE A 9 -2.00 27.19 -1.93
CA PHE A 9 -1.45 25.86 -1.68
C PHE A 9 -0.61 25.91 -0.40
N LYS A 10 -1.11 25.34 0.70
CA LYS A 10 -0.25 25.04 1.85
C LYS A 10 0.88 24.12 1.37
N GLU A 11 2.11 24.36 1.79
CA GLU A 11 3.29 23.60 1.36
C GLU A 11 3.17 22.10 1.66
N GLU A 12 2.44 21.75 2.73
CA GLU A 12 2.01 20.38 3.09
C GLU A 12 1.26 19.67 1.96
N SER A 13 0.54 20.42 1.11
CA SER A 13 -0.20 19.89 -0.03
C SER A 13 0.68 19.52 -1.21
N LEU A 14 1.94 19.98 -1.27
CA LEU A 14 2.81 19.79 -2.45
C LEU A 14 3.30 18.35 -2.56
N VAL A 15 3.78 17.75 -1.46
CA VAL A 15 4.21 16.35 -1.45
C VAL A 15 3.05 15.42 -1.79
N HIS A 16 1.86 15.69 -1.27
CA HIS A 16 0.63 14.98 -1.64
C HIS A 16 0.31 15.15 -3.13
N PHE A 17 0.27 16.38 -3.62
CA PHE A 17 -0.05 16.66 -5.03
C PHE A 17 0.93 15.98 -5.99
N PHE A 18 2.24 16.02 -5.72
CA PHE A 18 3.23 15.39 -6.60
C PHE A 18 3.18 13.86 -6.50
N SER A 19 2.83 13.27 -5.35
CA SER A 19 2.52 11.84 -5.26
C SER A 19 1.32 11.42 -6.12
N TRP A 20 0.49 12.37 -6.59
CA TRP A 20 -0.67 12.13 -7.46
C TRP A 20 -0.40 12.29 -8.96
N HIS A 21 0.73 12.89 -9.37
CA HIS A 21 1.11 13.08 -10.78
C HIS A 21 2.49 12.49 -11.12
N GLU A 22 2.83 12.28 -12.40
CA GLU A 22 4.14 11.72 -12.83
C GLU A 22 5.27 12.76 -12.73
N PHE A 23 5.38 13.43 -11.59
CA PHE A 23 6.33 14.52 -11.37
C PHE A 23 7.38 14.13 -10.34
N GLU A 24 8.21 13.13 -10.67
CA GLU A 24 9.28 12.63 -9.80
C GLU A 24 10.23 13.75 -9.36
N GLU A 25 10.62 14.60 -10.30
CA GLU A 25 11.51 15.76 -10.05
C GLU A 25 10.88 16.77 -9.09
N LEU A 26 9.56 16.98 -9.16
CA LEU A 26 8.87 17.91 -8.27
C LEU A 26 8.60 17.31 -6.89
N LEU A 27 8.44 15.98 -6.79
CA LEU A 27 8.40 15.27 -5.52
C LEU A 27 9.74 15.43 -4.79
N LEU A 28 10.85 15.14 -5.46
CA LEU A 28 12.22 15.35 -4.95
C LEU A 28 12.49 16.80 -4.57
N LEU A 29 12.10 17.73 -5.43
CA LEU A 29 12.28 19.16 -5.19
C LEU A 29 11.50 19.64 -3.96
N SER A 30 10.34 19.04 -3.67
CA SER A 30 9.55 19.38 -2.49
C SER A 30 10.22 18.86 -1.21
N VAL A 31 10.65 17.59 -1.21
CA VAL A 31 11.37 16.99 -0.07
C VAL A 31 12.67 17.76 0.23
N SER A 32 13.47 18.06 -0.80
CA SER A 32 14.73 18.81 -0.65
C SER A 32 14.56 20.27 -0.21
N ARG A 33 13.35 20.84 -0.33
CA ARG A 33 13.01 22.19 0.15
C ARG A 33 12.56 22.21 1.61
N GLY A 34 12.63 21.09 2.31
CA GLY A 34 12.27 20.99 3.73
C GLY A 34 10.78 20.80 3.98
N VAL A 35 10.01 20.38 2.97
CA VAL A 35 8.64 19.90 3.21
C VAL A 35 8.72 18.61 4.04
N ASP A 36 7.94 18.54 5.11
CA ASP A 36 7.85 17.34 5.94
C ASP A 36 7.32 16.17 5.11
N ILE A 37 8.17 15.16 4.91
CA ILE A 37 7.85 13.96 4.13
C ILE A 37 6.71 13.14 4.76
N ASN A 38 6.49 13.31 6.06
CA ASN A 38 5.46 12.63 6.84
C ASN A 38 4.26 13.53 7.14
N ALA A 39 4.17 14.71 6.50
CA ALA A 39 2.99 15.54 6.56
C ALA A 39 1.76 14.72 6.14
N VAL A 40 0.64 14.99 6.81
CA VAL A 40 -0.64 14.34 6.52
C VAL A 40 -1.62 15.34 5.92
N ASP A 41 -2.46 14.87 5.00
CA ASP A 41 -3.61 15.64 4.52
C ASP A 41 -4.81 15.58 5.50
N ARG A 42 -5.98 16.04 5.06
CA ARG A 42 -7.19 16.10 5.90
C ARG A 42 -7.75 14.72 6.25
N ASP A 43 -7.45 13.70 5.46
CA ASP A 43 -7.89 12.33 5.65
C ASP A 43 -6.81 11.51 6.41
N GLY A 44 -5.74 12.17 6.86
CA GLY A 44 -4.62 11.53 7.55
C GLY A 44 -3.67 10.81 6.59
N TRP A 45 -3.80 11.00 5.28
CA TRP A 45 -2.94 10.34 4.31
C TRP A 45 -1.58 11.00 4.27
N THR A 46 -0.52 10.21 4.11
CA THR A 46 0.82 10.70 3.79
C THR A 46 1.07 10.69 2.28
N ALA A 47 2.16 11.32 1.86
CA ALA A 47 2.65 11.23 0.48
C ALA A 47 2.94 9.77 0.05
N LEU A 48 3.42 8.94 0.99
CA LEU A 48 3.71 7.52 0.77
C LEU A 48 2.44 6.71 0.50
N MET A 49 1.39 6.92 1.30
CA MET A 49 0.08 6.30 1.11
C MET A 49 -0.51 6.67 -0.25
N SER A 50 -0.41 7.95 -0.64
CA SER A 50 -0.87 8.43 -1.94
C SER A 50 -0.14 7.75 -3.12
N ALA A 51 1.17 7.57 -3.02
CA ALA A 51 1.97 6.92 -4.05
C ALA A 51 1.67 5.41 -4.15
N ALA A 52 1.53 4.73 -3.00
CA ALA A 52 1.19 3.31 -2.94
C ALA A 52 -0.20 3.03 -3.53
N ALA A 53 -1.22 3.80 -3.13
CA ALA A 53 -2.60 3.65 -3.62
C ALA A 53 -2.78 3.94 -5.12
N ARG A 54 -1.82 4.68 -5.71
CA ARG A 54 -1.78 4.98 -7.14
C ARG A 54 -0.88 4.03 -7.93
N THR A 55 -0.32 3.01 -7.28
CA THR A 55 0.55 2.01 -7.89
C THR A 55 1.76 2.68 -8.58
N ARG A 56 2.52 3.47 -7.82
CA ARG A 56 3.71 4.19 -8.31
C ARG A 56 5.01 3.75 -7.64
N PRO A 57 5.64 2.66 -8.10
CA PRO A 57 6.80 2.06 -7.45
C PRO A 57 7.97 3.04 -7.27
N GLN A 58 8.25 3.89 -8.27
CA GLN A 58 9.36 4.85 -8.23
C GLN A 58 9.15 5.89 -7.12
N HIS A 59 7.92 6.39 -6.96
CA HIS A 59 7.60 7.39 -5.94
C HIS A 59 7.62 6.75 -4.54
N VAL A 60 7.12 5.52 -4.40
CA VAL A 60 7.20 4.77 -3.14
C VAL A 60 8.66 4.57 -2.74
N LYS A 61 9.51 4.08 -3.66
CA LYS A 61 10.94 3.90 -3.42
C LYS A 61 11.59 5.19 -2.95
N LEU A 62 11.35 6.28 -3.67
CA LEU A 62 11.91 7.59 -3.34
C LEU A 62 11.52 8.05 -1.93
N LEU A 63 10.24 7.92 -1.58
CA LEU A 63 9.74 8.35 -0.28
C LEU A 63 10.32 7.49 0.86
N VAL A 64 10.39 6.18 0.69
CA VAL A 64 10.99 5.26 1.68
C VAL A 64 12.47 5.57 1.87
N GLU A 65 13.24 5.75 0.79
CA GLU A 65 14.67 6.09 0.85
C GLU A 65 14.93 7.46 1.50
N ASN A 66 13.95 8.36 1.50
CA ASN A 66 14.03 9.68 2.13
C ASN A 66 13.38 9.74 3.53
N GLY A 67 13.08 8.59 4.15
CA GLY A 67 12.64 8.52 5.54
C GLY A 67 11.13 8.71 5.77
N ALA A 68 10.30 8.40 4.77
CA ALA A 68 8.86 8.30 4.99
C ALA A 68 8.55 7.18 6.00
N ASP A 69 7.65 7.45 6.94
CA ASP A 69 7.16 6.48 7.91
C ASP A 69 6.24 5.48 7.21
N VAL A 70 6.79 4.29 6.96
CA VAL A 70 6.09 3.19 6.29
C VAL A 70 4.95 2.59 7.12
N ASN A 71 4.99 2.75 8.45
CA ASN A 71 4.05 2.14 9.38
C ASN A 71 2.98 3.12 9.88
N LYS A 72 3.04 4.39 9.46
CA LYS A 72 1.96 5.35 9.72
C LYS A 72 0.64 4.80 9.19
N GLN A 73 -0.40 4.91 10.00
CA GLN A 73 -1.77 4.62 9.59
C GLN A 73 -2.52 5.90 9.23
N ASP A 74 -3.45 5.80 8.29
CA ASP A 74 -4.30 6.93 7.88
C ASP A 74 -5.39 7.23 8.94
N GLY A 75 -6.26 8.21 8.68
CA GLY A 75 -7.35 8.56 9.58
C GLY A 75 -8.36 7.43 9.86
N GLN A 76 -8.38 6.40 9.00
CA GLN A 76 -9.23 5.21 9.12
C GLN A 76 -8.46 4.00 9.65
N SER A 77 -7.27 4.22 10.23
CA SER A 77 -6.36 3.17 10.72
C SER A 77 -5.85 2.23 9.61
N GLU A 78 -5.89 2.64 8.34
CA GLU A 78 -5.43 1.82 7.23
C GLU A 78 -3.91 1.86 7.09
N THR A 79 -3.30 0.73 6.72
CA THR A 79 -1.84 0.64 6.51
C THR A 79 -1.46 0.94 5.05
N THR A 80 -0.24 1.42 4.83
CA THR A 80 0.30 1.62 3.48
C THR A 80 0.31 0.32 2.66
N LEU A 81 0.62 -0.83 3.29
CA LEU A 81 0.59 -2.14 2.63
C LEU A 81 -0.82 -2.47 2.11
N ASN A 82 -1.87 -2.22 2.92
CA ASN A 82 -3.26 -2.45 2.50
C ASN A 82 -3.68 -1.48 1.38
N LEU A 83 -3.29 -0.21 1.49
CA LEU A 83 -3.60 0.82 0.48
C LEU A 83 -2.95 0.56 -0.88
N ALA A 84 -1.82 -0.16 -0.94
CA ALA A 84 -1.17 -0.55 -2.19
C ALA A 84 -2.02 -1.52 -3.04
N MET A 85 -3.00 -2.18 -2.42
CA MET A 85 -3.88 -3.16 -3.06
C MET A 85 -5.28 -2.59 -3.33
N PRO A 86 -5.96 -3.06 -4.39
CA PRO A 86 -7.26 -2.52 -4.75
C PRO A 86 -8.33 -2.84 -3.71
N ARG A 87 -9.15 -1.84 -3.36
CA ARG A 87 -10.33 -2.01 -2.50
C ARG A 87 -11.46 -2.83 -3.14
N SER A 88 -11.35 -3.16 -4.43
CA SER A 88 -12.36 -3.90 -5.18
C SER A 88 -11.68 -4.75 -6.26
N PRO A 89 -11.94 -6.07 -6.35
CA PRO A 89 -11.27 -6.95 -7.30
C PRO A 89 -11.85 -6.89 -8.73
N TYR A 90 -12.90 -6.09 -8.97
CA TYR A 90 -13.73 -6.24 -10.17
C TYR A 90 -13.28 -5.40 -11.37
N ARG A 91 -12.27 -4.53 -11.23
CA ARG A 91 -11.72 -3.84 -12.40
C ARG A 91 -10.85 -4.78 -13.22
N ALA A 92 -11.06 -4.78 -14.54
CA ALA A 92 -10.27 -5.58 -15.48
C ALA A 92 -8.76 -5.31 -15.36
N SER A 93 -8.37 -4.05 -15.16
CA SER A 93 -6.97 -3.65 -14.98
C SER A 93 -6.29 -4.30 -13.77
N TYR A 94 -7.02 -4.77 -12.77
CA TYR A 94 -6.44 -5.41 -11.59
C TYR A 94 -6.10 -6.88 -11.79
N ARG A 95 -6.39 -7.44 -12.97
CA ARG A 95 -5.95 -8.77 -13.40
C ARG A 95 -4.78 -8.71 -14.37
N ASP A 96 -4.36 -7.51 -14.74
CA ASP A 96 -3.23 -7.28 -15.63
C ASP A 96 -1.92 -7.63 -14.90
N GLU A 97 -1.05 -8.38 -15.57
CA GLU A 97 0.21 -8.85 -15.01
C GLU A 97 1.15 -7.69 -14.67
N SER A 98 1.16 -6.62 -15.47
CA SER A 98 1.97 -5.44 -15.20
C SER A 98 1.49 -4.70 -13.96
N PHE A 99 0.17 -4.61 -13.77
CA PHE A 99 -0.42 -4.05 -12.55
C PHE A 99 -0.06 -4.89 -11.32
N ILE A 100 -0.23 -6.21 -11.39
CA ILE A 100 0.11 -7.14 -10.30
C ILE A 100 1.59 -7.04 -9.94
N SER A 101 2.46 -7.02 -10.96
CA SER A 101 3.91 -6.86 -10.79
C SER A 101 4.26 -5.54 -10.10
N SER A 102 3.62 -4.43 -10.50
CA SER A 102 3.84 -3.11 -9.90
C SER A 102 3.41 -3.05 -8.43
N VAL A 103 2.26 -3.65 -8.08
CA VAL A 103 1.84 -3.77 -6.67
C VAL A 103 2.85 -4.60 -5.88
N ARG A 104 3.33 -5.72 -6.45
CA ARG A 104 4.32 -6.58 -5.79
C ARG A 104 5.64 -5.83 -5.53
N THR A 105 6.12 -5.06 -6.50
CA THR A 105 7.29 -4.19 -6.32
C THR A 105 7.08 -3.18 -5.20
N ILE A 106 5.90 -2.56 -5.10
CA ILE A 106 5.58 -1.63 -4.00
C ILE A 106 5.61 -2.34 -2.66
N LEU A 107 5.00 -3.52 -2.55
CA LEU A 107 5.01 -4.31 -1.32
C LEU A 107 6.45 -4.66 -0.92
N ASP A 108 7.28 -5.10 -1.87
CA ASP A 108 8.70 -5.40 -1.61
C ASP A 108 9.43 -4.17 -1.08
N ILE A 109 9.28 -3.00 -1.72
CA ILE A 109 9.90 -1.74 -1.26
C ILE A 109 9.44 -1.39 0.16
N LEU A 110 8.15 -1.48 0.45
CA LEU A 110 7.60 -1.15 1.77
C LEU A 110 8.12 -2.11 2.84
N MET A 111 8.12 -3.41 2.58
CA MET A 111 8.62 -4.42 3.51
C MET A 111 10.13 -4.31 3.72
N ASP A 112 10.90 -4.04 2.66
CA ASP A 112 12.35 -3.76 2.77
C ASP A 112 12.61 -2.45 3.56
N GLY A 113 11.68 -1.50 3.47
CA GLY A 113 11.64 -0.28 4.29
C GLY A 113 11.19 -0.47 5.74
N GLY A 114 10.89 -1.71 6.16
CA GLY A 114 10.49 -2.03 7.54
C GLY A 114 8.99 -1.94 7.80
N ALA A 115 8.14 -1.99 6.77
CA ALA A 115 6.70 -2.11 6.96
C ALA A 115 6.36 -3.43 7.67
N ASP A 116 5.56 -3.36 8.73
CA ASP A 116 5.08 -4.55 9.42
C ASP A 116 4.03 -5.27 8.56
N VAL A 117 4.43 -6.41 7.99
CA VAL A 117 3.58 -7.29 7.16
C VAL A 117 2.31 -7.75 7.89
N ASN A 118 2.32 -7.74 9.22
CA ASN A 118 1.23 -8.17 10.09
C ASN A 118 0.43 -7.01 10.69
N ALA A 119 0.77 -5.76 10.34
CA ALA A 119 0.03 -4.60 10.78
C ALA A 119 -1.45 -4.73 10.39
N ARG A 120 -2.32 -4.46 11.37
CA ARG A 120 -3.77 -4.50 11.21
C ARG A 120 -4.23 -3.13 10.73
N GLY A 121 -4.81 -3.09 9.55
CA GLY A 121 -5.43 -1.91 8.99
C GLY A 121 -6.87 -1.73 9.45
N SER A 122 -7.67 -1.09 8.61
CA SER A 122 -9.11 -0.95 8.82
C SER A 122 -9.78 -2.32 8.88
N GLU A 123 -10.86 -2.45 9.66
CA GLU A 123 -11.61 -3.71 9.88
C GLU A 123 -10.72 -4.85 10.42
N GLY A 124 -9.58 -4.52 11.03
CA GLY A 124 -8.61 -5.48 11.53
C GLY A 124 -7.92 -6.31 10.43
N GLU A 125 -8.03 -5.90 9.16
CA GLU A 125 -7.45 -6.62 8.03
C GLU A 125 -5.93 -6.44 7.96
N THR A 126 -5.22 -7.53 7.75
CA THR A 126 -3.80 -7.49 7.37
C THR A 126 -3.64 -7.45 5.85
N ALA A 127 -2.43 -7.16 5.37
CA ALA A 127 -2.11 -7.21 3.95
C ALA A 127 -2.51 -8.54 3.30
N LEU A 128 -2.38 -9.65 4.04
CA LEU A 128 -2.77 -10.96 3.56
C LEU A 128 -4.29 -11.10 3.36
N HIS A 129 -5.12 -10.50 4.22
CA HIS A 129 -6.58 -10.46 4.00
C HIS A 129 -6.91 -9.68 2.73
N ARG A 130 -6.29 -8.51 2.55
CA ARG A 130 -6.51 -7.66 1.38
C ARG A 130 -6.09 -8.33 0.07
N ALA A 131 -4.97 -9.04 0.07
CA ALA A 131 -4.50 -9.82 -1.08
C ALA A 131 -5.46 -10.96 -1.45
N VAL A 132 -6.03 -11.64 -0.45
CA VAL A 132 -7.07 -12.67 -0.64
C VAL A 132 -8.36 -12.05 -1.17
N TYR A 133 -8.77 -10.90 -0.64
CA TYR A 133 -9.94 -10.16 -1.13
C TYR A 133 -9.75 -9.65 -2.56
N TRP A 134 -8.53 -9.31 -2.95
CA TRP A 134 -8.23 -9.02 -4.35
C TRP A 134 -8.25 -10.31 -5.20
N GLY A 135 -7.71 -11.41 -4.68
CA GLY A 135 -7.60 -12.68 -5.37
C GLY A 135 -6.34 -12.82 -6.22
N ALA A 136 -5.30 -12.04 -5.93
CA ALA A 136 -4.01 -12.14 -6.60
C ALA A 136 -3.11 -13.17 -5.90
N THR A 137 -3.10 -14.40 -6.40
CA THR A 137 -2.32 -15.52 -5.81
C THR A 137 -0.84 -15.20 -5.67
N ASP A 138 -0.25 -14.49 -6.61
CA ASP A 138 1.18 -14.13 -6.57
C ASP A 138 1.50 -13.13 -5.45
N VAL A 139 0.57 -12.20 -5.17
CA VAL A 139 0.71 -11.26 -4.06
C VAL A 139 0.51 -11.98 -2.74
N VAL A 140 -0.46 -12.90 -2.66
CA VAL A 140 -0.63 -13.78 -1.49
C VAL A 140 0.67 -14.56 -1.22
N ARG A 141 1.28 -15.19 -2.24
CA ARG A 141 2.54 -15.92 -2.13
C ARG A 141 3.66 -15.03 -1.60
N CYS A 142 3.84 -13.85 -2.18
CA CYS A 142 4.85 -12.88 -1.76
C CYS A 142 4.71 -12.52 -0.26
N LEU A 143 3.49 -12.24 0.20
CA LEU A 143 3.24 -11.91 1.60
C LEU A 143 3.53 -13.10 2.54
N VAL A 144 3.18 -14.32 2.13
CA VAL A 144 3.48 -15.54 2.91
C VAL A 144 4.98 -15.78 3.03
N GLU A 145 5.73 -15.64 1.93
CA GLU A 145 7.21 -15.74 1.92
C GLU A 145 7.86 -14.67 2.81
N ARG A 146 7.19 -13.53 2.98
CA ARG A 146 7.61 -12.41 3.83
C ARG A 146 7.14 -12.53 5.29
N GLY A 147 6.58 -13.68 5.68
CA GLY A 147 6.22 -13.96 7.08
C GLY A 147 4.86 -13.44 7.52
N ALA A 148 3.92 -13.27 6.59
CA ALA A 148 2.54 -12.92 6.94
C ALA A 148 1.88 -14.01 7.81
N ASN A 149 1.19 -13.57 8.87
CA ASN A 149 0.50 -14.42 9.81
C ASN A 149 -0.79 -14.99 9.18
N LEU A 150 -0.72 -16.27 8.79
CA LEU A 150 -1.83 -17.02 8.19
C LEU A 150 -3.03 -17.20 9.15
N GLN A 151 -2.85 -16.93 10.45
CA GLN A 151 -3.86 -17.10 11.50
C GLN A 151 -4.40 -15.77 12.04
N ALA A 152 -3.97 -14.64 11.48
CA ALA A 152 -4.56 -13.34 11.82
C ALA A 152 -6.06 -13.37 11.55
N ARG A 153 -6.87 -12.73 12.42
CA ARG A 153 -8.32 -12.64 12.25
C ARG A 153 -8.74 -11.20 11.99
N ASN A 154 -9.51 -10.93 10.95
CA ASN A 154 -10.15 -9.62 10.78
C ASN A 154 -11.27 -9.41 11.83
N GLU A 155 -11.98 -8.29 11.77
CA GLU A 155 -13.08 -7.98 12.70
C GLU A 155 -14.29 -8.93 12.57
N ASP A 156 -14.51 -9.52 11.40
CA ASP A 156 -15.50 -10.59 11.21
C ASP A 156 -15.05 -11.93 11.83
N GLY A 157 -13.84 -11.99 12.37
CA GLY A 157 -13.23 -13.20 12.92
C GLY A 157 -12.69 -14.17 11.87
N ASN A 158 -12.67 -13.78 10.59
CA ASN A 158 -12.16 -14.63 9.51
C ASN A 158 -10.63 -14.61 9.47
N THR A 159 -10.02 -15.78 9.28
CA THR A 159 -8.63 -15.88 8.84
C THR A 159 -8.51 -15.68 7.32
N PRO A 160 -7.32 -15.39 6.77
CA PRO A 160 -7.13 -15.31 5.32
C PRO A 160 -7.60 -16.58 4.59
N HIS A 161 -7.37 -17.76 5.16
CA HIS A 161 -7.88 -19.02 4.61
C HIS A 161 -9.41 -19.06 4.60
N GLN A 162 -10.06 -18.71 5.71
CA GLN A 162 -11.53 -18.70 5.80
C GLN A 162 -12.14 -17.71 4.79
N LEU A 163 -11.53 -16.54 4.66
CA LEU A 163 -11.90 -15.54 3.67
C LEU A 163 -11.74 -16.06 2.23
N ALA A 164 -10.65 -16.78 1.93
CA ALA A 164 -10.42 -17.37 0.61
C ALA A 164 -11.50 -18.38 0.23
N VAL A 165 -11.92 -19.23 1.20
CA VAL A 165 -13.02 -20.18 1.01
C VAL A 165 -14.35 -19.46 0.81
N GLN A 166 -14.67 -18.46 1.65
CA GLN A 166 -15.91 -17.68 1.55
C GLN A 166 -16.03 -16.96 0.20
N LEU A 167 -14.93 -16.40 -0.30
CA LEU A 167 -14.87 -15.70 -1.59
C LEU A 167 -14.71 -16.64 -2.79
N SER A 168 -14.75 -17.97 -2.58
CA SER A 168 -14.59 -18.98 -3.64
C SER A 168 -13.33 -18.76 -4.48
N ARG A 169 -12.20 -18.48 -3.83
CA ARG A 169 -10.90 -18.28 -4.48
C ARG A 169 -10.37 -19.56 -5.11
N SER A 170 -9.35 -19.42 -5.95
CA SER A 170 -8.74 -20.56 -6.63
C SER A 170 -8.25 -21.60 -5.62
N ARG A 171 -8.31 -22.87 -6.04
CA ARG A 171 -7.80 -23.99 -5.25
C ARG A 171 -6.35 -23.75 -4.81
N GLU A 172 -5.53 -23.25 -5.73
CA GLU A 172 -4.13 -22.90 -5.46
C GLU A 172 -3.99 -21.91 -4.29
N MET A 173 -4.79 -20.83 -4.27
CA MET A 173 -4.74 -19.85 -3.18
C MET A 173 -5.15 -20.45 -1.84
N VAL A 174 -6.20 -21.28 -1.84
CA VAL A 174 -6.67 -21.96 -0.62
C VAL A 174 -5.59 -22.92 -0.10
N GLU A 175 -4.94 -23.69 -0.98
CA GLU A 175 -3.84 -24.59 -0.63
C GLU A 175 -2.63 -23.83 -0.08
N LEU A 176 -2.28 -22.69 -0.68
CA LEU A 176 -1.19 -21.83 -0.20
C LEU A 176 -1.43 -21.36 1.25
N LEU A 177 -2.66 -21.03 1.59
CA LEU A 177 -3.05 -20.56 2.94
C LEU A 177 -3.27 -21.70 3.94
N LEU A 178 -3.31 -22.95 3.50
CA LEU A 178 -3.32 -24.14 4.36
C LEU A 178 -1.90 -24.53 4.80
N LEU A 179 -0.89 -24.30 3.95
CA LEU A 179 0.50 -24.66 4.24
C LEU A 179 1.03 -23.85 5.43
N ARG A 180 1.52 -24.55 6.45
CA ARG A 180 2.29 -23.93 7.54
C ARG A 180 3.77 -24.17 7.24
N TYR A 181 4.49 -23.10 6.91
CA TYR A 181 5.96 -23.10 6.88
C TYR A 181 6.52 -23.03 8.30
#